data_AF-A0AAE0GS52-F1
#
_entry.id   AF-A0AAE0GS52-F1
#
_cell.length_a   1.000
_cell.length_b   1.000
_cell.length_c   1.000
_cell.angle_alpha   90.00
_cell.angle_beta   90.00
_cell.angle_gamma   90.00
#
_symmetry.space_group_name_H-M   'P 1'
#
loop_
_entity.id
_entity.type
_entity.pdbx_description
1 polymer ?
#
loop_
_entity_poly.entity_id
_entity_poly.type
_entity_poly.pdbx_seq_one_letter_code
_entity_poly.pdbx_strand_id
1 'polypeptide(L)'
;MYELPFSFCSPTDSESTGAGADDDDVTVIPAIDVPLPASHSDVVDIVIRAADKAVTRTNTKISSIQKELKSPEEAEAYKTFGDALLLLPRKQWRRGLTEVEVANWAEYDEDGQPLKQNVPLDPELDFLQNAEEFFKKQRKILRALKNAESRLVAARKELASWEDYAATARDIQDDLKSDLDLKDSNLLDELYRIHDLLQAKGLIPKPRQTSISSVQPASLKKKYGADVDTFISPGGHEIVAGRSAKSNERVSFQLTKADQCWFHTANGIPGSHVLLRCAFNDATDEDIEVAARIAAFHSHAKENRKVEIMYCRGNQLRRPSGRGKRLGAVQVKGATSTIVVKPALPTDT
;
A
#
# COMPACT_ATOMS: atom_id res chain seq x y z
N MET A 1 38.97 20.63 81.47
CA MET A 1 37.57 20.58 81.90
C MET A 1 36.92 19.47 81.09
N TYR A 2 37.04 18.25 81.64
CA TYR A 2 35.94 17.49 82.27
C TYR A 2 35.15 16.75 81.20
N GLU A 3 35.02 15.42 81.17
CA GLU A 3 35.60 14.31 81.91
C GLU A 3 35.25 13.05 81.08
N LEU A 4 36.08 12.01 81.11
CA LEU A 4 35.78 10.63 80.64
C LEU A 4 34.77 9.98 81.65
N PRO A 5 34.43 8.65 81.69
CA PRO A 5 34.90 7.48 80.91
C PRO A 5 33.85 6.33 80.69
N PHE A 6 34.37 5.20 80.19
CA PHE A 6 33.89 3.79 80.25
C PHE A 6 32.99 3.31 79.10
N SER A 7 33.42 2.42 78.18
CA SER A 7 34.05 1.08 78.25
C SER A 7 33.08 -0.02 78.70
N PHE A 8 32.67 -0.93 77.80
CA PHE A 8 33.27 -2.28 77.63
C PHE A 8 32.43 -3.18 76.69
N CYS A 9 33.17 -4.09 76.05
CA CYS A 9 32.82 -5.45 75.66
C CYS A 9 32.36 -5.77 74.23
N SER A 10 33.01 -6.82 73.72
CA SER A 10 33.28 -7.19 72.34
C SER A 10 32.31 -8.28 71.81
N PRO A 11 32.55 -8.91 70.63
CA PRO A 11 31.52 -9.37 69.70
C PRO A 11 31.15 -10.85 69.88
N THR A 12 29.98 -11.23 69.35
CA THR A 12 29.74 -12.60 68.87
C THR A 12 28.79 -12.61 67.67
N ASP A 13 29.20 -13.42 66.71
CA ASP A 13 28.55 -13.84 65.47
C ASP A 13 27.04 -14.10 65.58
N SER A 14 26.31 -13.82 64.49
CA SER A 14 25.60 -14.85 63.72
C SER A 14 24.66 -14.22 62.69
N GLU A 15 24.46 -14.99 61.64
CA GLU A 15 23.89 -14.65 60.36
C GLU A 15 22.41 -14.24 60.40
N SER A 16 22.05 -13.56 59.30
CA SER A 16 20.85 -13.79 58.50
C SER A 16 19.80 -12.67 58.51
N THR A 17 19.54 -12.22 57.28
CA THR A 17 18.28 -11.70 56.74
C THR A 17 17.80 -10.31 57.17
N GLY A 18 17.63 -9.44 56.16
CA GLY A 18 16.64 -8.35 56.21
C GLY A 18 17.16 -6.93 56.07
N ALA A 19 17.88 -6.60 54.99
CA ALA A 19 17.82 -5.26 54.38
C ALA A 19 16.83 -5.38 53.20
N GLY A 20 15.93 -4.47 52.91
CA GLY A 20 15.64 -3.13 53.39
C GLY A 20 14.40 -2.71 52.60
N ALA A 21 13.41 -2.14 53.27
CA ALA A 21 12.26 -1.56 52.61
C ALA A 21 12.71 -0.26 51.95
N ASP A 22 12.72 -0.24 50.61
CA ASP A 22 12.56 0.97 49.84
C ASP A 22 11.27 0.80 49.02
N ASP A 23 10.33 1.71 49.30
CA ASP A 23 9.14 1.98 48.52
C ASP A 23 9.54 2.21 47.05
N ASP A 24 9.05 1.37 46.15
CA ASP A 24 8.71 1.78 44.79
C ASP A 24 7.66 0.81 44.23
N ASP A 25 6.43 1.33 44.23
CA ASP A 25 5.22 0.77 43.63
C ASP A 25 5.41 0.66 42.10
N VAL A 26 6.09 -0.40 41.66
CA VAL A 26 6.11 -0.79 40.25
C VAL A 26 4.88 -1.65 39.99
N THR A 27 3.76 -0.97 39.73
CA THR A 27 2.61 -1.62 39.09
C THR A 27 3.07 -2.28 37.80
N VAL A 28 3.15 -3.60 37.83
CA VAL A 28 3.33 -4.48 36.67
C VAL A 28 2.20 -4.18 35.69
N ILE A 29 2.53 -3.49 34.61
CA ILE A 29 1.64 -3.36 33.45
C ILE A 29 1.52 -4.77 32.87
N PRO A 30 0.32 -5.40 32.84
CA PRO A 30 0.18 -6.69 32.19
C PRO A 30 0.51 -6.50 30.70
N ALA A 31 1.35 -7.40 30.18
CA ALA A 31 1.70 -7.46 28.78
C ALA A 31 0.44 -7.29 27.93
N ILE A 32 0.41 -6.22 27.14
CA ILE A 32 -0.60 -6.02 26.12
C ILE A 32 -0.38 -7.17 25.14
N ASP A 33 -1.33 -8.11 25.16
CA ASP A 33 -1.39 -9.23 24.22
C ASP A 33 -1.54 -8.64 22.82
N VAL A 34 -0.42 -8.57 22.11
CA VAL A 34 -0.37 -8.15 20.71
C VAL A 34 -1.19 -9.19 19.94
N PRO A 35 -2.17 -8.79 19.11
CA PRO A 35 -2.96 -9.77 18.39
C PRO A 35 -2.02 -10.57 17.48
N LEU A 36 -1.89 -11.87 17.78
CA LEU A 36 -1.12 -12.84 17.00
C LEU A 36 -1.49 -12.72 15.51
N PRO A 37 -0.52 -12.70 14.58
CA PRO A 37 -0.84 -12.88 13.18
C PRO A 37 -1.43 -14.29 12.97
N ALA A 38 -2.22 -14.43 11.91
CA ALA A 38 -2.60 -15.73 11.37
C ALA A 38 -1.34 -16.64 11.24
N SER A 39 -1.53 -17.96 11.37
CA SER A 39 -0.47 -19.00 11.48
C SER A 39 0.77 -18.73 10.60
N HIS A 40 1.98 -19.12 11.01
CA HIS A 40 3.19 -19.00 10.16
C HIS A 40 2.98 -19.56 8.75
N SER A 41 2.16 -20.60 8.63
CA SER A 41 1.67 -21.15 7.36
C SER A 41 0.98 -20.11 6.45
N ASP A 42 0.15 -19.24 7.02
CA ASP A 42 -0.57 -18.19 6.28
C ASP A 42 0.38 -17.13 5.73
N VAL A 43 1.43 -16.76 6.50
CA VAL A 43 2.45 -15.80 6.06
C VAL A 43 3.26 -16.37 4.89
N VAL A 44 3.66 -17.64 4.97
CA VAL A 44 4.37 -18.33 3.89
C VAL A 44 3.54 -18.33 2.60
N ASP A 45 2.26 -18.68 2.71
CA ASP A 45 1.32 -18.68 1.58
C ASP A 45 1.19 -17.31 0.92
N ILE A 46 1.11 -16.24 1.71
CA ILE A 46 1.05 -14.86 1.21
C ILE A 46 2.33 -14.49 0.47
N VAL A 47 3.49 -14.82 1.04
CA VAL A 47 4.81 -14.54 0.45
C VAL A 47 4.96 -15.27 -0.89
N ILE A 48 4.64 -16.58 -0.95
CA ILE A 48 4.72 -17.38 -2.19
C ILE A 48 3.84 -16.75 -3.28
N ARG A 49 2.57 -16.48 -2.98
CA ARG A 49 1.63 -15.89 -3.96
C ARG A 49 2.10 -14.52 -4.46
N ALA A 50 2.66 -13.69 -3.57
CA ALA A 50 3.16 -12.37 -3.92
C ALA A 50 4.44 -12.45 -4.77
N ALA A 51 5.37 -13.33 -4.43
CA ALA A 51 6.59 -13.58 -5.19
C ALA A 51 6.27 -14.12 -6.59
N ASP A 52 5.40 -15.12 -6.72
CA ASP A 52 4.99 -15.67 -8.03
C ASP A 52 4.29 -14.60 -8.92
N LYS A 53 3.49 -13.73 -8.31
CA LYS A 53 2.90 -12.58 -8.99
C LYS A 53 3.96 -11.57 -9.45
N ALA A 54 5.02 -11.38 -8.67
CA ALA A 54 6.15 -10.52 -9.04
C ALA A 54 6.97 -11.12 -10.19
N VAL A 55 7.23 -12.43 -10.15
CA VAL A 55 7.89 -13.19 -11.22
C VAL A 55 7.13 -13.06 -12.53
N THR A 56 5.82 -13.36 -12.53
CA THR A 56 4.98 -13.27 -13.74
C THR A 56 4.95 -11.85 -14.31
N ARG A 57 4.78 -10.82 -13.46
CA ARG A 57 4.85 -9.42 -13.89
C ARG A 57 6.20 -9.06 -14.49
N THR A 58 7.29 -9.47 -13.86
CA THR A 58 8.65 -9.16 -14.33
C THR A 58 8.93 -9.85 -15.66
N ASN A 59 8.47 -11.10 -15.84
CA ASN A 59 8.55 -11.80 -17.12
C ASN A 59 7.75 -11.10 -18.23
N THR A 60 6.54 -10.61 -17.95
CA THR A 60 5.80 -9.82 -18.94
C THR A 60 6.53 -8.53 -19.32
N LYS A 61 7.14 -7.83 -18.34
CA LYS A 61 7.97 -6.65 -18.57
C LYS A 61 9.19 -6.98 -19.42
N ILE A 62 9.92 -8.06 -19.13
CA ILE A 62 11.05 -8.53 -19.94
C ILE A 62 10.61 -8.79 -21.38
N SER A 63 9.51 -9.52 -21.57
CA SER A 63 8.98 -9.82 -22.90
C SER A 63 8.60 -8.56 -23.69
N SER A 64 8.06 -7.54 -23.01
CA SER A 64 7.75 -6.25 -23.65
C SER A 64 9.00 -5.49 -24.07
N ILE A 65 10.04 -5.48 -23.23
CA ILE A 65 11.32 -4.82 -23.55
C ILE A 65 12.04 -5.56 -24.69
N GLN A 66 11.96 -6.88 -24.74
CA GLN A 66 12.50 -7.67 -25.85
C GLN A 66 11.76 -7.39 -27.17
N LYS A 67 10.45 -7.11 -27.13
CA LYS A 67 9.69 -6.67 -28.31
C LYS A 67 10.02 -5.23 -28.72
N GLU A 68 10.37 -4.36 -27.77
CA GLU A 68 10.84 -3.00 -28.03
C GLU A 68 12.26 -2.96 -28.61
N LEU A 69 13.04 -4.03 -28.46
CA LEU A 69 14.38 -4.13 -29.05
C LEU A 69 14.24 -4.09 -30.58
N LYS A 70 14.67 -2.98 -31.17
CA LYS A 70 14.87 -2.90 -32.61
C LYS A 70 15.96 -3.87 -33.04
N SER A 71 15.89 -4.39 -34.26
CA SER A 71 16.96 -5.28 -34.72
C SER A 71 18.28 -4.52 -34.81
N PRO A 72 19.40 -5.06 -34.25
CA PRO A 72 20.73 -4.51 -34.48
C PRO A 72 21.07 -4.44 -35.98
N GLU A 73 20.48 -5.31 -36.79
CA GLU A 73 20.61 -5.33 -38.25
C GLU A 73 20.11 -4.02 -38.90
N GLU A 74 19.08 -3.38 -38.36
CA GLU A 74 18.62 -2.08 -38.87
C GLU A 74 19.69 -0.99 -38.66
N ALA A 75 20.38 -1.01 -37.52
CA ALA A 75 21.45 -0.06 -37.24
C ALA A 75 22.65 -0.28 -38.18
N GLU A 76 22.96 -1.54 -38.49
CA GLU A 76 23.99 -1.91 -39.45
C GLU A 76 23.61 -1.49 -40.87
N ALA A 77 22.37 -1.70 -41.30
CA ALA A 77 21.88 -1.25 -42.60
C ALA A 77 22.05 0.27 -42.78
N TYR A 78 21.66 1.08 -41.78
CA TYR A 78 21.87 2.53 -41.84
C TYR A 78 23.34 2.92 -41.88
N LYS A 79 24.22 2.15 -41.23
CA LYS A 79 25.67 2.36 -41.31
C LYS A 79 26.16 2.12 -42.74
N THR A 80 25.80 0.97 -43.32
CA THR A 80 26.19 0.58 -44.67
C THR A 80 25.70 1.61 -45.70
N PHE A 81 24.47 2.11 -45.55
CA PHE A 81 23.95 3.20 -46.38
C PHE A 81 24.77 4.47 -46.24
N GLY A 82 25.07 4.91 -45.02
CA GLY A 82 25.89 6.09 -44.77
C GLY A 82 27.29 5.96 -45.40
N ASP A 83 27.96 4.84 -45.16
CA ASP A 83 29.30 4.56 -45.69
C ASP A 83 29.31 4.51 -47.23
N ALA A 84 28.31 3.86 -47.84
CA ALA A 84 28.20 3.77 -49.30
C ALA A 84 27.99 5.13 -49.95
N LEU A 85 27.16 6.01 -49.36
CA LEU A 85 26.94 7.37 -49.87
C LEU A 85 28.20 8.24 -49.81
N LEU A 86 29.04 8.05 -48.81
CA LEU A 86 30.32 8.79 -48.68
C LEU A 86 31.34 8.42 -49.77
N LEU A 87 31.23 7.22 -50.35
CA LEU A 87 32.09 6.74 -51.43
C LEU A 87 31.63 7.20 -52.82
N LEU A 88 30.39 7.68 -52.96
CA LEU A 88 29.85 8.09 -54.25
C LEU A 88 30.47 9.41 -54.74
N PRO A 89 30.78 9.53 -56.04
CA PRO A 89 31.21 10.78 -56.63
C PRO A 89 30.12 11.85 -56.53
N ARG A 90 30.46 13.04 -56.02
CA ARG A 90 29.51 14.18 -55.92
C ARG A 90 28.81 14.54 -57.24
N LYS A 91 29.45 14.30 -58.38
CA LYS A 91 28.88 14.58 -59.72
C LYS A 91 27.67 13.71 -60.07
N GLN A 92 27.51 12.57 -59.41
CA GLN A 92 26.40 11.64 -59.61
C GLN A 92 25.10 12.12 -58.95
N TRP A 93 25.19 13.08 -58.02
CA TRP A 93 24.02 13.66 -57.37
C TRP A 93 23.22 14.58 -58.30
N ARG A 94 21.90 14.60 -58.12
CA ARG A 94 20.93 15.50 -58.73
C ARG A 94 19.84 15.85 -57.71
N ARG A 95 19.33 17.08 -57.75
CA ARG A 95 18.21 17.50 -56.89
C ARG A 95 16.96 16.69 -57.24
N GLY A 96 16.23 16.21 -56.23
CA GLY A 96 15.02 15.40 -56.43
C GLY A 96 15.28 13.89 -56.53
N LEU A 97 16.52 13.42 -56.33
CA LEU A 97 16.85 12.00 -56.40
C LEU A 97 16.31 11.25 -55.17
N THR A 98 15.49 10.24 -55.39
CA THR A 98 14.81 9.45 -54.33
C THR A 98 15.54 8.17 -53.96
N GLU A 99 16.43 7.68 -54.83
CA GLU A 99 17.20 6.45 -54.61
C GLU A 99 18.50 6.47 -55.42
N VAL A 100 19.51 5.73 -54.94
CA VAL A 100 20.76 5.52 -55.67
C VAL A 100 21.24 4.08 -55.51
N GLU A 101 21.66 3.48 -56.63
CA GLU A 101 22.25 2.14 -56.65
C GLU A 101 23.72 2.22 -56.22
N VAL A 102 24.08 1.47 -55.19
CA VAL A 102 25.44 1.41 -54.65
C VAL A 102 25.91 -0.04 -54.55
N ALA A 103 27.23 -0.23 -54.59
CA ALA A 103 27.82 -1.54 -54.29
C ALA A 103 27.76 -1.79 -52.78
N ASN A 104 27.10 -2.88 -52.38
CA ASN A 104 27.12 -3.43 -51.04
C ASN A 104 28.36 -4.33 -50.88
N TRP A 105 29.42 -3.78 -50.31
CA TRP A 105 30.67 -4.50 -50.08
C TRP A 105 30.60 -5.58 -48.98
N ALA A 106 29.46 -5.71 -48.30
CA ALA A 106 29.25 -6.74 -47.29
C ALA A 106 28.84 -8.10 -47.89
N GLU A 107 28.29 -8.12 -49.10
CA GLU A 107 27.81 -9.33 -49.76
C GLU A 107 28.37 -9.41 -51.20
N TYR A 108 28.81 -10.60 -51.61
CA TYR A 108 29.40 -10.84 -52.92
C TYR A 108 28.57 -11.87 -53.70
N ASP A 109 28.47 -11.70 -55.02
CA ASP A 109 27.84 -12.66 -55.92
C ASP A 109 28.74 -13.88 -56.20
N GLU A 110 28.23 -14.84 -56.98
CA GLU A 110 28.97 -16.06 -57.36
C GLU A 110 30.27 -15.76 -58.14
N ASP A 111 30.36 -14.58 -58.76
CA ASP A 111 31.50 -14.09 -59.52
C ASP A 111 32.46 -13.22 -58.67
N GLY A 112 32.19 -13.09 -57.36
CA GLY A 112 33.01 -12.34 -56.40
C GLY A 112 32.89 -10.81 -56.53
N GLN A 113 31.87 -10.29 -57.19
CA GLN A 113 31.57 -8.85 -57.25
C GLN A 113 30.62 -8.45 -56.11
N PRO A 114 30.75 -7.23 -55.55
CA PRO A 114 29.84 -6.76 -54.52
C PRO A 114 28.42 -6.62 -55.08
N LEU A 115 27.45 -7.16 -54.35
CA LEU A 115 26.04 -7.09 -54.72
C LEU A 115 25.57 -5.64 -54.78
N LYS A 116 24.63 -5.34 -55.67
CA LYS A 116 24.10 -3.99 -55.82
C LYS A 116 22.89 -3.78 -54.92
N GLN A 117 22.87 -2.66 -54.21
CA GLN A 117 21.81 -2.30 -53.28
C GLN A 117 21.28 -0.91 -53.58
N ASN A 118 19.96 -0.76 -53.61
CA ASN A 118 19.33 0.55 -53.73
C ASN A 118 19.21 1.21 -52.36
N VAL A 119 19.80 2.39 -52.21
CA VAL A 119 19.74 3.19 -50.99
C VAL A 119 18.68 4.29 -51.17
N PRO A 120 17.64 4.34 -50.32
CA PRO A 120 16.65 5.41 -50.38
C PRO A 120 17.28 6.75 -49.98
N LEU A 121 16.86 7.84 -50.59
CA LEU A 121 17.39 9.18 -50.33
C LEU A 121 16.24 10.15 -50.04
N ASP A 122 16.52 11.14 -49.20
CA ASP A 122 15.70 12.34 -49.11
C ASP A 122 16.01 13.22 -50.34
N PRO A 123 15.00 13.52 -51.19
CA PRO A 123 15.17 14.29 -52.42
C PRO A 123 15.63 15.74 -52.20
N GLU A 124 15.44 16.28 -51.00
CA GLU A 124 15.83 17.64 -50.64
C GLU A 124 17.30 17.75 -50.20
N LEU A 125 17.94 16.62 -49.89
CA LEU A 125 19.28 16.56 -49.30
C LEU A 125 20.33 16.08 -50.32
N ASP A 126 21.57 16.49 -50.12
CA ASP A 126 22.73 15.93 -50.85
C ASP A 126 23.17 14.57 -50.28
N PHE A 127 24.13 13.90 -50.93
CA PHE A 127 24.62 12.59 -50.45
C PHE A 127 25.26 12.67 -49.06
N LEU A 128 25.95 13.77 -48.73
CA LEU A 128 26.64 13.92 -47.46
C LEU A 128 25.63 14.16 -46.32
N GLN A 129 24.62 14.98 -46.58
CA GLN A 129 23.50 15.26 -45.68
C GLN A 129 22.63 14.01 -45.46
N ASN A 130 22.34 13.25 -46.52
CA ASN A 130 21.64 11.96 -46.40
C ASN A 130 22.46 10.97 -45.55
N ALA A 131 23.77 10.88 -45.78
CA ALA A 131 24.66 10.04 -44.96
C ALA A 131 24.64 10.46 -43.49
N GLU A 132 24.71 11.76 -43.19
CA GLU A 132 24.58 12.27 -41.82
C GLU A 132 23.25 11.88 -41.16
N GLU A 133 22.14 11.96 -41.88
CA GLU A 133 20.82 11.53 -41.38
C GLU A 133 20.79 10.03 -41.10
N PHE A 134 21.40 9.20 -41.95
CA PHE A 134 21.54 7.77 -41.67
C PHE A 134 22.39 7.49 -40.43
N PHE A 135 23.52 8.17 -40.25
CA PHE A 135 24.31 8.03 -39.02
C PHE A 135 23.57 8.55 -37.79
N LYS A 136 22.73 9.59 -37.92
CA LYS A 136 21.84 10.04 -36.82
C LYS A 136 20.83 8.95 -36.45
N LYS A 137 20.18 8.32 -37.44
CA LYS A 137 19.26 7.20 -37.24
C LYS A 137 19.96 6.01 -36.58
N GLN A 138 21.13 5.62 -37.08
CA GLN A 138 21.96 4.56 -36.48
C GLN A 138 22.26 4.87 -35.01
N ARG A 139 22.82 6.05 -34.70
CA ARG A 139 23.13 6.44 -33.31
C ARG A 139 21.89 6.42 -32.41
N LYS A 140 20.73 6.81 -32.93
CA LYS A 140 19.46 6.75 -32.19
C LYS A 140 19.07 5.30 -31.86
N ILE A 141 19.21 4.38 -32.81
CA ILE A 141 18.95 2.95 -32.58
C ILE A 141 19.95 2.36 -31.58
N LEU A 142 21.25 2.61 -31.74
CA LEU A 142 22.28 2.13 -30.81
C LEU A 142 22.06 2.63 -29.37
N ARG A 143 21.66 3.89 -29.21
CA ARG A 143 21.30 4.44 -27.89
C ARG A 143 20.05 3.75 -27.32
N ALA A 144 19.05 3.49 -28.15
CA ALA A 144 17.85 2.77 -27.73
C ALA A 144 18.17 1.32 -27.32
N LEU A 145 19.01 0.62 -28.08
CA LEU A 145 19.50 -0.72 -27.77
C LEU A 145 20.24 -0.76 -26.43
N LYS A 146 21.23 0.11 -26.23
CA LYS A 146 21.99 0.19 -24.98
C LYS A 146 21.09 0.45 -23.77
N ASN A 147 20.12 1.36 -23.91
CA ASN A 147 19.17 1.65 -22.84
C ASN A 147 18.23 0.47 -22.56
N ALA A 148 17.77 -0.22 -23.60
CA ALA A 148 16.92 -1.39 -23.47
C ALA A 148 17.67 -2.58 -22.85
N GLU A 149 18.92 -2.82 -23.24
CA GLU A 149 19.81 -3.82 -22.62
C GLU A 149 20.03 -3.53 -21.13
N SER A 150 20.33 -2.27 -20.77
CA SER A 150 20.47 -1.89 -19.37
C SER A 150 19.19 -2.16 -18.57
N ARG A 151 18.02 -1.83 -19.15
CA ARG A 151 16.71 -2.14 -18.55
C ARG A 151 16.48 -3.66 -18.44
N LEU A 152 16.91 -4.45 -19.43
CA LEU A 152 16.80 -5.92 -19.41
C LEU A 152 17.67 -6.54 -18.34
N VAL A 153 18.93 -6.11 -18.21
CA VAL A 153 19.84 -6.60 -17.17
C VAL A 153 19.26 -6.32 -15.78
N ALA A 154 18.76 -5.09 -15.55
CA ALA A 154 18.11 -4.74 -14.30
C ALA A 154 16.86 -5.59 -14.02
N ALA A 155 15.99 -5.79 -15.03
CA ALA A 155 14.79 -6.59 -14.89
C ALA A 155 15.08 -8.09 -14.67
N ARG A 156 16.13 -8.64 -15.29
CA ARG A 156 16.57 -10.03 -15.08
C ARG A 156 17.16 -10.24 -13.69
N LYS A 157 17.93 -9.27 -13.19
CA LYS A 157 18.43 -9.32 -11.80
C LYS A 157 17.28 -9.29 -10.80
N GLU A 158 16.30 -8.42 -11.04
CA GLU A 158 15.07 -8.35 -10.24
C GLU A 158 14.30 -9.67 -10.29
N LEU A 159 14.16 -10.29 -11.47
CA LEU A 159 13.53 -11.60 -11.65
C LEU A 159 14.23 -12.68 -10.82
N ALA A 160 15.56 -12.78 -10.91
CA ALA A 160 16.33 -13.76 -10.15
C ALA A 160 16.11 -13.62 -8.65
N SER A 161 16.13 -12.38 -8.12
CA SER A 161 15.82 -12.15 -6.70
C SER A 161 14.40 -12.60 -6.32
N TRP A 162 13.39 -12.40 -7.17
CA TRP A 162 12.04 -12.90 -6.90
C TRP A 162 11.94 -14.42 -6.91
N GLU A 163 12.66 -15.08 -7.82
CA GLU A 163 12.74 -16.54 -7.89
C GLU A 163 13.43 -17.12 -6.66
N ASP A 164 14.53 -16.51 -6.19
CA ASP A 164 15.22 -16.88 -4.96
C ASP A 164 14.29 -16.78 -3.75
N TYR A 165 13.57 -15.65 -3.59
CA TYR A 165 12.61 -15.48 -2.49
C TYR A 165 11.46 -16.48 -2.53
N ALA A 166 10.97 -16.82 -3.73
CA ALA A 166 9.94 -17.83 -3.90
C ALA A 166 10.44 -19.24 -3.56
N ALA A 167 11.71 -19.55 -3.86
CA ALA A 167 12.34 -20.80 -3.47
C ALA A 167 12.47 -20.91 -1.95
N THR A 168 13.05 -19.88 -1.30
CA THR A 168 13.19 -19.85 0.18
C THR A 168 11.84 -20.00 0.89
N ALA A 169 10.80 -19.31 0.42
CA ALA A 169 9.47 -19.43 1.03
C ALA A 169 8.86 -20.84 0.85
N ARG A 170 9.13 -21.52 -0.27
CA ARG A 170 8.66 -22.91 -0.50
C ARG A 170 9.41 -23.90 0.38
N ASP A 171 10.72 -23.77 0.51
CA ASP A 171 11.53 -24.62 1.39
C ASP A 171 10.98 -24.56 2.83
N ILE A 172 10.71 -23.34 3.32
CA ILE A 172 10.09 -23.11 4.64
C ILE A 172 8.68 -23.72 4.72
N GLN A 173 7.88 -23.64 3.65
CA GLN A 173 6.55 -24.24 3.59
C GLN A 173 6.60 -25.77 3.73
N ASP A 174 7.61 -26.41 3.14
CA ASP A 174 7.76 -27.85 3.15
C ASP A 174 8.30 -28.34 4.51
N ASP A 175 9.20 -27.58 5.12
CA ASP A 175 9.65 -27.82 6.50
C ASP A 175 8.48 -27.71 7.50
N LEU A 176 7.62 -26.69 7.37
CA LEU A 176 6.39 -26.51 8.16
C LEU A 176 5.43 -27.71 8.08
N LYS A 177 5.30 -28.33 6.91
CA LYS A 177 4.39 -29.48 6.70
C LYS A 177 4.92 -30.78 7.28
N SER A 178 6.23 -30.85 7.53
CA SER A 178 6.90 -32.08 7.95
C SER A 178 6.89 -32.32 9.48
N ASP A 179 6.21 -31.47 10.26
CA ASP A 179 6.19 -31.47 11.74
C ASP A 179 7.59 -31.41 12.39
N LEU A 180 8.62 -31.05 11.61
CA LEU A 180 9.92 -30.66 12.14
C LEU A 180 9.75 -29.32 12.84
N ASP A 181 9.75 -29.35 14.18
CA ASP A 181 9.83 -28.18 15.06
C ASP A 181 10.68 -27.09 14.39
N LEU A 182 10.05 -26.03 13.90
CA LEU A 182 10.73 -24.83 13.40
C LEU A 182 11.40 -24.12 14.59
N LYS A 183 12.50 -24.69 15.08
CA LYS A 183 13.42 -24.08 16.04
C LYS A 183 14.58 -23.36 15.35
N ASP A 184 14.62 -23.39 14.02
CA ASP A 184 15.55 -22.58 13.24
C ASP A 184 15.01 -21.15 13.10
N SER A 185 15.17 -20.37 14.17
CA SER A 185 14.86 -18.92 14.24
C SER A 185 15.32 -18.17 12.98
N ASN A 186 16.45 -18.57 12.41
CA ASN A 186 17.05 -17.92 11.23
C ASN A 186 16.19 -18.02 9.96
N LEU A 187 15.50 -19.13 9.72
CA LEU A 187 14.68 -19.31 8.51
C LEU A 187 13.38 -18.52 8.62
N LEU A 188 12.78 -18.52 9.80
CA LEU A 188 11.56 -17.77 10.07
C LEU A 188 11.83 -16.25 10.05
N ASP A 189 12.96 -15.80 10.60
CA ASP A 189 13.42 -14.42 10.49
C ASP A 189 13.61 -13.99 9.03
N GLU A 190 14.16 -14.88 8.19
CA GLU A 190 14.34 -14.61 6.77
C GLU A 190 13.00 -14.51 6.03
N LEU A 191 12.02 -15.36 6.37
CA LEU A 191 10.66 -15.26 5.85
C LEU A 191 10.03 -13.90 6.15
N TYR A 192 10.13 -13.43 7.40
CA TYR A 192 9.59 -12.14 7.79
C TYR A 192 10.32 -10.97 7.10
N ARG A 193 11.63 -11.07 6.88
CA ARG A 193 12.37 -10.08 6.07
C ARG A 193 11.88 -10.04 4.61
N ILE A 194 11.65 -11.21 4.00
CA ILE A 194 11.12 -11.30 2.63
C ILE A 194 9.72 -10.71 2.58
N HIS A 195 8.87 -11.04 3.56
CA HIS A 195 7.53 -10.46 3.72
C HIS A 195 7.59 -8.93 3.77
N ASP A 196 8.43 -8.36 4.63
CA ASP A 196 8.56 -6.90 4.79
C ASP A 196 9.09 -6.23 3.52
N LEU A 197 10.02 -6.88 2.81
CA LEU A 197 10.53 -6.39 1.52
C LEU A 197 9.44 -6.38 0.46
N LEU A 198 8.66 -7.46 0.35
CA LEU A 198 7.52 -7.56 -0.58
C LEU A 198 6.42 -6.55 -0.23
N GLN A 199 6.22 -6.28 1.06
CA GLN A 199 5.31 -5.26 1.55
C GLN A 199 5.79 -3.84 1.21
N ALA A 200 7.09 -3.55 1.39
CA ALA A 200 7.70 -2.27 1.01
C ALA A 200 7.63 -2.02 -0.50
N LYS A 201 7.68 -3.08 -1.31
CA LYS A 201 7.51 -3.03 -2.78
C LYS A 201 6.04 -2.99 -3.23
N GLY A 202 5.09 -3.07 -2.29
CA GLY A 202 3.66 -3.01 -2.56
C GLY A 202 3.10 -4.26 -3.28
N LEU A 203 3.84 -5.39 -3.22
CA LEU A 203 3.43 -6.68 -3.79
C LEU A 203 2.56 -7.46 -2.82
N ILE A 204 2.91 -7.41 -1.53
CA ILE A 204 2.02 -7.80 -0.44
C ILE A 204 1.28 -6.53 -0.03
N PRO A 205 -0.06 -6.52 -0.08
CA PRO A 205 -0.80 -5.44 0.56
C PRO A 205 -0.38 -5.44 2.02
N LYS A 206 0.02 -4.29 2.57
CA LYS A 206 0.19 -4.20 4.03
C LYS A 206 -1.05 -4.84 4.64
N PRO A 207 -0.94 -5.80 5.59
CA PRO A 207 -2.10 -6.12 6.42
C PRO A 207 -2.65 -4.77 6.80
N ARG A 208 -3.95 -4.59 6.58
CA ARG A 208 -4.60 -3.31 6.75
C ARG A 208 -4.57 -3.03 8.27
N GLN A 209 -3.40 -2.63 8.78
CA GLN A 209 -3.30 -1.51 9.69
C GLN A 209 -3.92 -0.38 8.89
N THR A 210 -5.23 -0.33 8.97
CA THR A 210 -6.09 0.84 8.95
C THR A 210 -5.55 1.85 9.96
N SER A 211 -4.32 2.28 9.70
CA SER A 211 -3.89 3.62 10.01
C SER A 211 -4.99 4.51 9.47
N ILE A 212 -5.52 5.28 10.40
CA ILE A 212 -6.65 6.19 10.30
C ILE A 212 -6.45 7.24 9.19
N SER A 213 -5.28 7.29 8.55
CA SER A 213 -4.94 8.23 7.50
C SER A 213 -4.85 7.55 6.12
N SER A 214 -5.89 7.75 5.28
CA SER A 214 -5.74 8.01 3.83
C SER A 214 -7.03 7.84 3.01
N VAL A 215 -8.22 7.83 3.64
CA VAL A 215 -9.33 8.46 2.91
C VAL A 215 -9.24 9.95 3.21
N GLN A 216 -8.64 10.70 2.28
CA GLN A 216 -8.58 12.16 2.40
C GLN A 216 -9.98 12.67 2.77
N PRO A 217 -10.15 13.45 3.85
CA PRO A 217 -11.45 13.96 4.25
C PRO A 217 -12.14 14.76 3.12
N ALA A 218 -11.38 15.25 2.14
CA ALA A 218 -11.88 15.91 0.94
C ALA A 218 -12.71 14.99 0.01
N SER A 219 -12.33 13.72 -0.19
CA SER A 219 -13.03 12.80 -1.11
C SER A 219 -14.35 12.28 -0.51
N LEU A 220 -14.38 12.03 0.80
CA LEU A 220 -15.60 11.66 1.53
C LEU A 220 -16.55 12.84 1.73
N LYS A 221 -16.03 14.05 1.99
CA LYS A 221 -16.85 15.28 1.98
C LYS A 221 -17.53 15.52 0.63
N LYS A 222 -16.85 15.16 -0.48
CA LYS A 222 -17.47 15.21 -1.82
C LYS A 222 -18.56 14.15 -2.00
N LYS A 223 -18.39 12.95 -1.42
CA LYS A 223 -19.35 11.84 -1.50
C LYS A 223 -20.61 12.08 -0.66
N TYR A 224 -20.46 12.60 0.55
CA TYR A 224 -21.55 12.73 1.52
C TYR A 224 -22.09 14.14 1.69
N GLY A 225 -21.39 15.17 1.21
CA GLY A 225 -21.75 16.58 1.38
C GLY A 225 -21.05 17.24 2.57
N ALA A 226 -20.95 18.58 2.53
CA ALA A 226 -20.22 19.36 3.53
C ALA A 226 -20.88 19.43 4.92
N ASP A 227 -22.16 19.05 5.02
CA ASP A 227 -22.96 19.05 6.25
C ASP A 227 -22.83 17.75 7.05
N VAL A 228 -21.90 16.88 6.67
CA VAL A 228 -21.64 15.58 7.27
C VAL A 228 -20.14 15.42 7.50
N ASP A 229 -19.76 15.06 8.72
CA ASP A 229 -18.38 14.70 9.05
C ASP A 229 -18.18 13.19 8.82
N THR A 230 -17.00 12.82 8.33
CA THR A 230 -16.70 11.46 7.89
C THR A 230 -15.38 11.00 8.49
N PHE A 231 -15.38 9.79 9.04
CA PHE A 231 -14.24 9.16 9.69
C PHE A 231 -14.08 7.73 9.18
N ILE A 232 -12.99 7.08 9.57
CA ILE A 232 -12.73 5.68 9.29
C ILE A 232 -12.58 4.96 10.63
N SER A 233 -13.27 3.83 10.78
CA SER A 233 -13.18 2.96 11.95
C SER A 233 -11.88 2.13 11.92
N PRO A 234 -11.45 1.54 13.05
CA PRO A 234 -10.31 0.61 13.09
C PRO A 234 -10.46 -0.57 12.11
N GLY A 235 -11.65 -1.10 11.87
CA GLY A 235 -11.94 -2.12 10.84
C GLY A 235 -11.93 -1.58 9.39
N GLY A 236 -11.70 -0.28 9.19
CA GLY A 236 -11.62 0.34 7.87
C GLY A 236 -12.98 0.69 7.26
N HIS A 237 -14.02 0.78 8.09
CA HIS A 237 -15.37 1.13 7.67
C HIS A 237 -15.60 2.63 7.75
N GLU A 238 -16.37 3.18 6.81
CA GLU A 238 -16.73 4.59 6.83
C GLU A 238 -17.68 4.88 8.01
N ILE A 239 -17.35 5.84 8.85
CA ILE A 239 -18.24 6.39 9.88
C ILE A 239 -18.73 7.75 9.40
N VAL A 240 -20.02 7.99 9.50
CA VAL A 240 -20.69 9.18 8.95
C VAL A 240 -21.51 9.85 10.03
N ALA A 241 -21.21 11.11 10.36
CA ALA A 241 -21.85 11.88 11.43
C ALA A 241 -22.53 13.15 10.88
N GLY A 242 -23.83 13.30 11.12
CA GLY A 242 -24.57 14.50 10.69
C GLY A 242 -24.28 15.72 11.59
N ARG A 243 -24.09 16.91 11.02
CA ARG A 243 -23.81 18.15 11.79
C ARG A 243 -25.04 18.99 12.14
N SER A 244 -26.16 18.73 11.49
CA SER A 244 -27.41 19.48 11.58
C SER A 244 -28.63 18.56 11.60
N ALA A 245 -29.80 19.08 11.97
CA ALA A 245 -31.05 18.34 11.91
C ALA A 245 -31.35 17.77 10.51
N LYS A 246 -31.01 18.53 9.45
CA LYS A 246 -31.20 18.11 8.04
C LYS A 246 -30.26 16.96 7.65
N SER A 247 -28.99 17.06 8.02
CA SER A 247 -28.02 16.00 7.76
C SER A 247 -28.30 14.76 8.62
N ASN A 248 -28.76 14.93 9.87
CA ASN A 248 -29.14 13.83 10.76
C ASN A 248 -30.29 13.01 10.15
N GLU A 249 -31.28 13.69 9.58
CA GLU A 249 -32.37 13.03 8.87
C GLU A 249 -31.89 12.25 7.64
N ARG A 250 -30.95 12.83 6.89
CA ARG A 250 -30.30 12.16 5.75
C ARG A 250 -29.52 10.93 6.21
N VAL A 251 -28.71 11.05 7.26
CA VAL A 251 -27.95 9.92 7.84
C VAL A 251 -28.91 8.79 8.21
N SER A 252 -29.92 9.07 9.05
CA SER A 252 -30.83 8.03 9.56
C SER A 252 -31.73 7.36 8.54
N PHE A 253 -32.21 8.09 7.53
CA PHE A 253 -33.30 7.58 6.68
C PHE A 253 -32.98 7.52 5.19
N GLN A 254 -31.87 8.12 4.73
CA GLN A 254 -31.44 8.05 3.32
C GLN A 254 -30.13 7.28 3.17
N LEU A 255 -29.19 7.41 4.11
CA LEU A 255 -27.89 6.74 4.04
C LEU A 255 -27.90 5.37 4.72
N THR A 256 -28.51 5.25 5.91
CA THR A 256 -28.55 4.01 6.68
C THR A 256 -29.29 2.90 5.93
N LYS A 257 -28.63 1.75 5.75
CA LYS A 257 -29.27 0.51 5.28
C LYS A 257 -29.82 -0.33 6.43
N ALA A 258 -30.69 -1.28 6.11
CA ALA A 258 -31.40 -2.12 7.08
C ALA A 258 -30.49 -2.87 8.08
N ASP A 259 -29.33 -3.33 7.61
CA ASP A 259 -28.38 -4.14 8.38
C ASP A 259 -27.23 -3.34 8.99
N GLN A 260 -27.24 -2.01 8.93
CA GLN A 260 -26.12 -1.18 9.40
C GLN A 260 -26.35 -0.64 10.81
N CYS A 261 -25.26 -0.36 11.53
CA CYS A 261 -25.30 0.20 12.88
C CYS A 261 -25.54 1.72 12.85
N TRP A 262 -26.57 2.16 13.55
CA TRP A 262 -26.88 3.57 13.78
C TRP A 262 -26.75 3.90 15.27
N PHE A 263 -26.19 5.07 15.57
CA PHE A 263 -25.84 5.51 16.92
C PHE A 263 -26.41 6.90 17.22
N HIS A 264 -26.78 7.12 18.48
CA HIS A 264 -27.16 8.40 19.03
C HIS A 264 -26.99 8.39 20.55
N THR A 265 -26.91 9.56 21.17
CA THR A 265 -26.95 9.68 22.64
C THR A 265 -28.23 9.07 23.23
N ALA A 266 -28.07 8.32 24.33
CA ALA A 266 -29.20 7.77 25.07
C ALA A 266 -29.95 8.89 25.84
N ASN A 267 -31.08 8.52 26.45
CA ASN A 267 -31.80 9.35 27.42
C ASN A 267 -32.27 10.73 26.89
N GLY A 268 -32.48 10.85 25.57
CA GLY A 268 -33.04 12.06 24.96
C GLY A 268 -32.09 13.26 24.89
N ILE A 269 -30.79 13.06 25.18
CA ILE A 269 -29.77 14.10 25.03
C ILE A 269 -29.63 14.42 23.54
N PRO A 270 -29.68 15.69 23.10
CA PRO A 270 -29.51 16.01 21.68
C PRO A 270 -28.08 15.79 21.19
N GLY A 271 -27.92 15.14 20.04
CA GLY A 271 -26.62 14.90 19.42
C GLY A 271 -26.69 14.60 17.93
N SER A 272 -25.52 14.37 17.35
CA SER A 272 -25.39 13.92 15.96
C SER A 272 -25.87 12.49 15.77
N HIS A 273 -26.45 12.24 14.60
CA HIS A 273 -26.77 10.88 14.17
C HIS A 273 -25.52 10.31 13.50
N VAL A 274 -25.04 9.18 14.00
CA VAL A 274 -23.81 8.54 13.50
C VAL A 274 -24.14 7.18 12.89
N LEU A 275 -23.56 6.89 11.73
CA LEU A 275 -23.74 5.65 10.97
C LEU A 275 -22.38 5.00 10.73
N LEU A 276 -22.24 3.73 11.09
CA LEU A 276 -21.10 2.88 10.74
C LEU A 276 -21.45 2.08 9.48
N ARG A 277 -20.63 2.21 8.43
CA ARG A 277 -20.90 1.63 7.09
C ARG A 277 -20.36 0.20 6.93
N CYS A 278 -20.78 -0.69 7.82
CA CYS A 278 -20.58 -2.15 7.70
C CYS A 278 -21.88 -2.88 8.06
N ALA A 279 -21.98 -4.17 7.73
CA ALA A 279 -23.07 -4.99 8.22
C ALA A 279 -22.93 -5.15 9.74
N PHE A 280 -24.06 -5.20 10.44
CA PHE A 280 -24.09 -5.21 11.91
C PHE A 280 -23.26 -6.35 12.53
N ASN A 281 -23.20 -7.49 11.85
CA ASN A 281 -22.45 -8.66 12.32
C ASN A 281 -20.96 -8.61 11.96
N ASP A 282 -20.57 -7.72 11.04
CA ASP A 282 -19.17 -7.52 10.63
C ASP A 282 -18.48 -6.43 11.47
N ALA A 283 -19.25 -5.68 12.26
CA ALA A 283 -18.72 -4.62 13.12
C ALA A 283 -17.98 -5.23 14.30
N THR A 284 -16.69 -4.93 14.44
CA THR A 284 -15.93 -5.29 15.65
C THR A 284 -16.34 -4.42 16.84
N ASP A 285 -16.07 -4.87 18.06
CA ASP A 285 -16.33 -4.09 19.27
C ASP A 285 -15.57 -2.74 19.24
N GLU A 286 -14.36 -2.72 18.67
CA GLU A 286 -13.58 -1.50 18.48
C GLU A 286 -14.23 -0.52 17.50
N ASP A 287 -14.82 -1.02 16.41
CA ASP A 287 -15.55 -0.18 15.44
C ASP A 287 -16.77 0.47 16.08
N ILE A 288 -17.51 -0.30 16.88
CA ILE A 288 -18.68 0.15 17.63
C ILE A 288 -18.25 1.20 18.66
N GLU A 289 -17.16 0.95 19.38
CA GLU A 289 -16.66 1.88 20.39
C GLU A 289 -16.22 3.21 19.75
N VAL A 290 -15.46 3.19 18.65
CA VAL A 290 -15.03 4.42 17.96
C VAL A 290 -16.23 5.21 17.43
N ALA A 291 -17.20 4.55 16.80
CA ALA A 291 -18.42 5.21 16.34
C ALA A 291 -19.22 5.84 17.50
N ALA A 292 -19.29 5.15 18.65
CA ALA A 292 -19.92 5.67 19.85
C ALA A 292 -19.17 6.87 20.45
N ARG A 293 -17.83 6.82 20.51
CA ARG A 293 -17.00 7.95 20.99
C ARG A 293 -17.21 9.21 20.14
N ILE A 294 -17.32 9.05 18.82
CA ILE A 294 -17.64 10.13 17.87
C ILE A 294 -19.05 10.67 18.12
N ALA A 295 -20.05 9.80 18.32
CA ALA A 295 -21.42 10.22 18.63
C ALA A 295 -21.48 11.01 19.96
N ALA A 296 -20.73 10.57 20.97
CA ALA A 296 -20.61 11.25 22.25
C ALA A 296 -19.93 12.62 22.10
N PHE A 297 -18.87 12.71 21.30
CA PHE A 297 -18.15 13.96 21.02
C PHE A 297 -19.03 15.00 20.32
N HIS A 298 -19.86 14.58 19.36
CA HIS A 298 -20.79 15.45 18.64
C HIS A 298 -22.17 15.59 19.34
N SER A 299 -22.21 15.48 20.67
CA SER A 299 -23.42 15.64 21.47
C SER A 299 -23.33 16.80 22.47
N HIS A 300 -24.44 17.16 23.08
CA HIS A 300 -24.45 18.12 24.20
C HIS A 300 -23.76 17.57 25.46
N ALA A 301 -23.48 16.27 25.51
CA ALA A 301 -22.79 15.61 26.62
C ALA A 301 -21.27 15.50 26.41
N LYS A 302 -20.67 16.19 25.42
CA LYS A 302 -19.25 16.08 25.07
C LYS A 302 -18.27 16.37 26.21
N GLU A 303 -18.68 17.14 27.23
CA GLU A 303 -17.84 17.52 28.38
C GLU A 303 -17.91 16.49 29.52
N ASN A 304 -18.82 15.53 29.45
CA ASN A 304 -18.96 14.48 30.46
C ASN A 304 -17.81 13.47 30.33
N ARG A 305 -17.35 12.95 31.48
CA ARG A 305 -16.30 11.92 31.51
C ARG A 305 -16.74 10.60 30.88
N LYS A 306 -18.04 10.27 30.99
CA LYS A 306 -18.68 9.08 30.45
C LYS A 306 -20.05 9.47 29.90
N VAL A 307 -20.37 9.00 28.69
CA VAL A 307 -21.64 9.25 28.01
C VAL A 307 -22.22 7.92 27.55
N GLU A 308 -23.51 7.73 27.81
CA GLU A 308 -24.28 6.59 27.31
C GLU A 308 -24.71 6.83 25.87
N ILE A 309 -24.28 5.95 24.98
CA ILE A 309 -24.63 5.95 23.56
C ILE A 309 -25.46 4.73 23.26
N MET A 310 -26.66 4.95 22.71
CA MET A 310 -27.49 3.87 22.21
C MET A 310 -27.16 3.58 20.75
N TYR A 311 -27.23 2.32 20.37
CA TYR A 311 -27.08 1.88 18.99
C TYR A 311 -28.06 0.77 18.64
N CYS A 312 -28.40 0.72 17.36
CA CYS A 312 -29.39 -0.22 16.82
C CYS A 312 -29.17 -0.45 15.32
N ARG A 313 -29.88 -1.43 14.75
CA ARG A 313 -29.89 -1.67 13.30
C ARG A 313 -30.76 -0.65 12.58
N GLY A 314 -30.37 -0.32 11.35
CA GLY A 314 -31.11 0.61 10.51
C GLY A 314 -32.59 0.23 10.27
N ASN A 315 -32.91 -1.07 10.20
CA ASN A 315 -34.29 -1.54 10.03
C ASN A 315 -35.21 -1.22 11.23
N GLN A 316 -34.64 -0.87 12.38
CA GLN A 316 -35.35 -0.47 13.60
C GLN A 316 -35.73 1.01 13.61
N LEU A 317 -35.16 1.82 12.71
CA LEU A 317 -35.40 3.25 12.64
C LEU A 317 -36.78 3.53 12.02
N ARG A 318 -37.55 4.40 12.66
CA ARG A 318 -38.85 4.88 12.16
C ARG A 318 -38.92 6.40 12.25
N ARG A 319 -39.54 6.98 11.23
CA ARG A 319 -39.89 8.40 11.24
C ARG A 319 -41.06 8.60 12.19
N PRO A 320 -40.98 9.53 13.16
CA PRO A 320 -42.12 9.86 13.99
C PRO A 320 -43.29 10.34 13.10
N SER A 321 -44.49 9.86 13.43
CA SER A 321 -45.73 10.21 12.74
C SER A 321 -46.59 11.13 13.63
N GLY A 322 -47.35 12.06 13.03
CA GLY A 322 -48.20 13.02 13.75
C GLY A 322 -47.91 14.50 13.44
N ARG A 323 -48.72 15.39 14.02
CA ARG A 323 -48.53 16.87 13.98
C ARG A 323 -47.32 17.25 14.84
N GLY A 324 -46.44 18.13 14.34
CA GLY A 324 -45.25 18.58 15.06
C GLY A 324 -43.94 17.87 14.71
N LYS A 325 -43.81 17.33 13.49
CA LYS A 325 -42.57 16.71 13.00
C LYS A 325 -41.40 17.69 13.10
N ARG A 326 -40.40 17.34 13.92
CA ARG A 326 -39.10 18.02 13.94
C ARG A 326 -38.16 17.27 13.01
N LEU A 327 -37.50 18.01 12.12
CA LEU A 327 -36.48 17.46 11.21
C LEU A 327 -35.40 16.77 12.06
N GLY A 328 -35.00 15.56 11.66
CA GLY A 328 -34.02 14.76 12.41
C GLY A 328 -34.54 14.04 13.65
N ALA A 329 -35.84 14.10 13.98
CA ALA A 329 -36.39 13.25 15.04
C ALA A 329 -36.51 11.78 14.58
N VAL A 330 -36.14 10.83 15.45
CA VAL A 330 -36.14 9.38 15.17
C VAL A 330 -36.86 8.65 16.29
N GLN A 331 -37.67 7.65 15.92
CA GLN A 331 -38.19 6.65 16.85
C GLN A 331 -37.50 5.32 16.55
N VAL A 332 -37.02 4.64 17.58
CA VAL A 332 -36.39 3.31 17.45
C VAL A 332 -37.36 2.25 17.94
N LYS A 333 -37.57 1.20 17.14
CA LYS A 333 -38.47 0.08 17.48
C LYS A 333 -37.67 -1.17 17.85
N GLY A 334 -38.05 -1.82 18.96
CA GLY A 334 -37.44 -3.05 19.43
C GLY A 334 -36.26 -2.80 20.38
N ALA A 335 -35.44 -3.82 20.59
CA ALA A 335 -34.30 -3.74 21.49
C ALA A 335 -33.21 -2.82 20.94
N THR A 336 -32.69 -1.94 21.79
CA THR A 336 -31.50 -1.13 21.55
C THR A 336 -30.39 -1.58 22.48
N SER A 337 -29.15 -1.53 22.02
CA SER A 337 -27.99 -1.75 22.86
C SER A 337 -27.44 -0.41 23.31
N THR A 338 -26.79 -0.38 24.47
CA THR A 338 -26.17 0.83 25.03
C THR A 338 -24.72 0.55 25.37
N ILE A 339 -23.84 1.49 25.06
CA ILE A 339 -22.42 1.46 25.41
C ILE A 339 -22.03 2.76 26.12
N VAL A 340 -21.15 2.67 27.11
CA VAL A 340 -20.66 3.85 27.86
C VAL A 340 -19.25 4.17 27.40
N VAL A 341 -19.06 5.38 26.85
CA VAL A 341 -17.79 5.80 26.26
C VAL A 341 -17.35 7.18 26.75
N LYS A 342 -16.05 7.46 26.66
CA LYS A 342 -15.52 8.82 26.83
C LYS A 342 -15.59 9.56 25.48
N PRO A 343 -16.14 10.79 25.41
CA PRO A 343 -16.17 11.57 24.17
C PRO A 343 -14.77 11.79 23.59
N ALA A 344 -14.55 11.40 22.34
CA ALA A 344 -13.28 11.59 21.64
C ALA A 344 -13.45 11.49 20.11
N LEU A 345 -12.61 12.20 19.37
CA LEU A 345 -12.40 11.98 17.93
C LEU A 345 -11.17 11.08 17.71
N PRO A 346 -11.13 10.27 16.65
CA PRO A 346 -9.92 9.55 16.28
C PRO A 346 -8.81 10.56 15.95
N THR A 347 -7.65 10.42 16.60
CA THR A 347 -6.47 11.25 16.34
C THR A 347 -5.75 10.74 15.09
N ASP A 348 -5.37 11.65 14.20
CA ASP A 348 -4.45 11.37 13.10
C ASP A 348 -3.06 11.07 13.69
N THR A 349 -2.74 9.79 13.93
CA THR A 349 -1.38 9.33 14.26
C THR A 349 -0.87 8.41 13.17
#